data_AF-A0A221W5Q6-F1
#
_entry.id   AF-A0A221W5Q6-F1
#
_cell.length_a   1.000
_cell.length_b   1.000
_cell.length_c   1.000
_cell.angle_alpha   90.00
_cell.angle_beta   90.00
_cell.angle_gamma   90.00
#
_symmetry.space_group_name_H-M   'P 1'
#
loop_
_entity.id
_entity.type
_entity.pdbx_description
1 polymer ?
#
loop_
_entity_poly.entity_id
_entity_poly.type
_entity_poly.pdbx_seq_one_letter_code
_entity_poly.pdbx_strand_id
1 'polypeptide(L)'
;MRAVHRDDADAAYRLIDAAHVALLAERDTRAGVAAALNGLTTTPPRPIDGRPLTVGELARRLGVHPATLRAWEARGILHPERDRATGYRRYGPDCVRDAEIARQLRRGGCPPAQVARFLDSLREAGGGEPLAVFLRSWQDRLTARSRDLLAGASMLDGYLVMLEQPGAANPAGAAGAATKQAGDSRRPPLDPPPS
;
A
#
# COMPACT_ATOMS: atom_id res chain seq x y z
N MET A 1 5.87 -13.48 18.03
CA MET A 1 4.77 -13.25 19.00
C MET A 1 5.37 -12.92 20.37
N ARG A 2 5.91 -11.71 20.56
CA ARG A 2 6.40 -11.21 21.86
C ARG A 2 6.10 -9.72 21.96
N ALA A 3 5.40 -9.35 23.02
CA ALA A 3 5.35 -8.01 23.62
C ALA A 3 5.20 -6.79 22.67
N VAL A 4 3.96 -6.48 22.28
CA VAL A 4 3.57 -5.10 21.93
C VAL A 4 3.24 -4.40 23.26
N HIS A 5 4.22 -3.70 23.84
CA HIS A 5 3.98 -2.78 24.95
C HIS A 5 3.42 -1.45 24.41
N ARG A 6 2.89 -0.61 25.31
CA ARG A 6 2.26 0.69 25.01
C ARG A 6 3.13 1.64 24.14
N ASP A 7 4.46 1.47 24.18
CA ASP A 7 5.43 2.22 23.36
C ASP A 7 5.41 1.90 21.85
N ASP A 8 4.81 0.79 21.41
CA ASP A 8 4.77 0.38 20.00
C ASP A 8 3.48 0.86 19.27
N ALA A 9 2.56 1.53 19.98
CA ALA A 9 1.34 2.08 19.41
C ALA A 9 1.62 3.21 18.40
N ASP A 10 2.60 4.09 18.67
CA ASP A 10 3.02 5.15 17.73
C ASP A 10 3.56 4.57 16.41
N ALA A 11 4.30 3.46 16.47
CA ALA A 11 4.77 2.75 15.28
C ALA A 11 3.59 2.16 14.48
N ALA A 12 2.60 1.58 15.15
CA ALA A 12 1.39 1.08 14.51
C ALA A 12 0.58 2.20 13.83
N TYR A 13 0.43 3.37 14.48
CA TYR A 13 -0.23 4.54 13.88
C TYR A 13 0.55 5.06 12.66
N ARG A 14 1.88 5.17 12.72
CA ARG A 14 2.71 5.55 11.55
C ARG A 14 2.56 4.59 10.37
N LEU A 15 2.39 3.29 10.62
CA LEU A 15 2.12 2.31 9.56
C LEU A 15 0.75 2.52 8.92
N ILE A 16 -0.27 2.86 9.72
CA ILE A 16 -1.61 3.22 9.22
C ILE A 16 -1.56 4.50 8.38
N ASP A 17 -0.88 5.55 8.85
CA ASP A 17 -0.71 6.80 8.11
C ASP A 17 0.02 6.59 6.78
N ALA A 18 1.12 5.82 6.79
CA ALA A 18 1.84 5.45 5.57
C ALA A 18 0.96 4.67 4.58
N ALA A 19 0.09 3.77 5.08
CA ALA A 19 -0.86 3.04 4.25
C ALA A 19 -1.94 3.96 3.63
N HIS A 20 -2.44 4.94 4.39
CA HIS A 20 -3.36 5.96 3.89
C HIS A 20 -2.72 6.86 2.83
N VAL A 21 -1.49 7.34 3.05
CA VAL A 21 -0.73 8.13 2.06
C VAL A 21 -0.49 7.32 0.78
N ALA A 22 -0.12 6.04 0.89
CA ALA A 22 0.06 5.17 -0.26
C ALA A 22 -1.24 4.94 -1.06
N LEU A 23 -2.38 4.78 -0.36
CA LEU A 23 -3.71 4.67 -0.98
C LEU A 23 -4.17 5.97 -1.65
N LEU A 24 -3.86 7.14 -1.08
CA LEU A 24 -4.19 8.44 -1.68
C LEU A 24 -3.37 8.64 -2.97
N ALA A 25 -2.06 8.45 -2.90
CA ALA A 25 -1.19 8.55 -4.06
C ALA A 25 -1.62 7.60 -5.20
N GLU A 26 -2.14 6.42 -4.88
CA GLU A 26 -2.67 5.48 -5.88
C GLU A 26 -4.03 5.91 -6.46
N ARG A 27 -4.90 6.58 -5.68
CA ARG A 27 -6.12 7.22 -6.21
C ARG A 27 -5.79 8.36 -7.16
N ASP A 28 -4.86 9.23 -6.78
CA ASP A 28 -4.38 10.34 -7.62
C ASP A 28 -3.72 9.81 -8.91
N THR A 29 -3.00 8.69 -8.79
CA THR A 29 -2.46 7.93 -9.93
C THR A 29 -3.58 7.52 -10.89
N ARG A 30 -4.63 6.85 -10.41
CA ARG A 30 -5.77 6.44 -11.25
C ARG A 30 -6.50 7.64 -11.85
N ALA A 31 -6.67 8.72 -11.10
CA ALA A 31 -7.36 9.93 -11.55
C ALA A 31 -6.60 10.65 -12.67
N GLY A 32 -5.29 10.88 -12.50
CA GLY A 32 -4.44 11.49 -13.53
C GLY A 32 -4.36 10.64 -14.80
N VAL A 33 -4.30 9.31 -14.65
CA VAL A 33 -4.39 8.37 -15.77
C VAL A 33 -5.74 8.49 -16.48
N ALA A 34 -6.87 8.39 -15.77
CA ALA A 34 -8.20 8.50 -16.38
C ALA A 34 -8.43 9.84 -17.10
N ALA A 35 -7.97 10.95 -16.52
CA ALA A 35 -8.04 12.27 -17.14
C ALA A 35 -7.22 12.36 -18.44
N ALA A 36 -5.97 11.88 -18.41
CA ALA A 36 -5.12 11.85 -19.60
C ALA A 36 -5.69 10.96 -20.72
N LEU A 37 -6.32 9.83 -20.36
CA LEU A 37 -6.93 8.90 -21.32
C LEU A 37 -8.24 9.43 -21.93
N ASN A 38 -9.07 10.14 -21.17
CA ASN A 38 -10.24 10.84 -21.72
C ASN A 38 -9.84 11.87 -22.80
N GLY A 39 -8.65 12.48 -22.67
CA GLY A 39 -8.05 13.34 -23.71
C GLY A 39 -7.53 12.59 -24.94
N LEU A 40 -7.43 11.26 -24.92
CA LEU A 40 -6.96 10.42 -26.03
C LEU A 40 -8.08 9.73 -26.80
N THR A 41 -9.30 9.64 -26.25
CA THR A 41 -10.47 9.04 -26.92
C THR A 41 -10.85 9.70 -28.25
N THR A 42 -10.22 10.81 -28.60
CA THR A 42 -10.34 11.52 -29.89
C THR A 42 -9.52 10.89 -31.04
N THR A 43 -8.65 9.88 -30.80
CA THR A 43 -7.91 9.20 -31.88
C THR A 43 -7.58 7.73 -31.52
N PRO A 44 -7.98 6.74 -32.34
CA PRO A 44 -7.77 5.33 -32.02
C PRO A 44 -6.29 4.89 -32.15
N PRO A 45 -5.79 4.02 -31.26
CA PRO A 45 -4.43 3.47 -31.36
C PRO A 45 -4.33 2.48 -32.52
N ARG A 46 -3.33 2.67 -33.39
CA ARG A 46 -3.01 1.75 -34.49
C ARG A 46 -2.15 0.59 -33.98
N PRO A 47 -2.39 -0.67 -34.40
CA PRO A 47 -1.50 -1.79 -34.08
C PRO A 47 -0.04 -1.47 -34.43
N ILE A 48 0.89 -1.76 -33.51
CA ILE A 48 2.32 -1.49 -33.69
C ILE A 48 3.00 -2.73 -34.29
N ASP A 49 2.59 -3.10 -35.49
CA ASP A 49 3.30 -4.09 -36.29
C ASP A 49 4.57 -3.43 -36.85
N GLY A 50 5.70 -3.67 -36.20
CA GLY A 50 6.95 -3.02 -36.55
C GLY A 50 8.19 -3.69 -35.96
N ARG A 51 9.28 -3.68 -36.74
CA ARG A 51 10.60 -4.12 -36.30
C ARG A 51 11.01 -3.39 -34.99
N PRO A 52 11.73 -4.05 -34.07
CA PRO A 52 12.20 -3.39 -32.85
C PRO A 52 13.05 -2.14 -33.15
N LEU A 53 12.62 -1.01 -32.60
CA LEU A 53 13.23 0.30 -32.87
C LEU A 53 14.52 0.48 -32.07
N THR A 54 15.45 1.27 -32.59
CA THR A 54 16.57 1.82 -31.82
C THR A 54 16.11 3.00 -30.93
N VAL A 55 16.90 3.35 -29.93
CA VAL A 55 16.61 4.53 -29.06
C VAL A 55 16.44 5.83 -29.87
N GLY A 56 17.17 5.98 -30.98
CA GLY A 56 17.08 7.17 -31.84
C GLY A 56 15.81 7.20 -32.70
N GLU A 57 15.38 6.05 -33.22
CA GLU A 57 14.10 5.94 -33.95
C GLU A 57 12.92 6.19 -33.02
N LEU A 58 12.91 5.60 -31.82
CA LEU A 58 11.85 5.80 -30.84
C LEU A 58 11.79 7.24 -30.32
N ALA A 59 12.95 7.85 -30.03
CA ALA A 59 13.05 9.24 -29.61
C ALA A 59 12.43 10.20 -30.65
N ARG A 60 12.76 9.98 -31.93
CA ARG A 60 12.21 10.74 -33.07
C ARG A 60 10.70 10.54 -33.21
N ARG A 61 10.20 9.31 -33.14
CA ARG A 61 8.76 8.97 -33.20
C ARG A 61 7.95 9.67 -32.10
N LEU A 62 8.52 9.77 -30.90
CA LEU A 62 7.87 10.41 -29.75
C LEU A 62 8.11 11.92 -29.67
N GLY A 63 9.02 12.48 -30.46
CA GLY A 63 9.44 13.89 -30.34
C GLY A 63 10.09 14.20 -28.99
N VAL A 64 10.89 13.28 -28.46
CA VAL A 64 11.64 13.45 -27.19
C VAL A 64 13.13 13.26 -27.42
N HIS A 65 13.97 13.74 -26.49
CA HIS A 65 15.40 13.51 -26.57
C HIS A 65 15.76 12.05 -26.22
N PRO A 66 16.76 11.40 -26.86
CA PRO A 66 17.18 10.04 -26.49
C PRO A 66 17.56 9.88 -25.01
N ALA A 67 18.07 10.95 -24.36
CA ALA A 67 18.33 10.94 -22.92
C ALA A 67 17.06 10.79 -22.08
N THR A 68 15.91 11.30 -22.55
CA THR A 68 14.61 11.12 -21.90
C THR A 68 14.22 9.64 -21.84
N LEU A 69 14.42 8.90 -22.93
CA LEU A 69 14.15 7.45 -22.97
C LEU A 69 15.08 6.66 -22.03
N ARG A 70 16.36 7.03 -21.96
CA ARG A 70 17.30 6.45 -20.98
C ARG A 70 16.89 6.76 -19.53
N ALA A 71 16.37 7.96 -19.28
CA ALA A 71 15.87 8.37 -17.97
C ALA A 71 14.51 7.73 -17.60
N TRP A 72 13.77 7.20 -18.58
CA TRP A 72 12.56 6.40 -18.40
C TRP A 72 12.90 4.93 -18.14
N GLU A 73 13.85 4.37 -18.89
CA GLU A 73 14.46 3.04 -18.63
C GLU A 73 15.02 2.96 -17.20
N ALA A 74 15.83 3.94 -16.79
CA ALA A 74 16.36 4.04 -15.43
C ALA A 74 15.31 4.25 -14.32
N ARG A 75 14.03 4.41 -14.68
CA ARG A 75 12.88 4.55 -13.77
C ARG A 75 11.85 3.42 -13.92
N GLY A 76 12.18 2.34 -14.64
CA GLY A 76 11.26 1.21 -14.87
C GLY A 76 10.08 1.51 -15.80
N ILE A 77 10.03 2.70 -16.43
CA ILE A 77 8.95 3.03 -17.38
C ILE A 77 9.10 2.19 -18.66
N LEU A 78 10.35 2.00 -19.13
CA LEU A 78 10.66 1.26 -20.35
C LEU A 78 11.59 0.09 -20.06
N HIS A 79 11.25 -1.07 -20.63
CA HIS A 79 12.03 -2.29 -20.56
C HIS A 79 12.48 -2.70 -21.97
N PRO A 80 13.51 -2.05 -22.54
CA PRO A 80 14.04 -2.44 -23.85
C PRO A 80 14.83 -3.75 -23.75
N GLU A 81 14.69 -4.58 -24.78
CA GLU A 81 15.56 -5.75 -24.94
C GLU A 81 16.97 -5.32 -25.36
N ARG A 82 17.94 -6.20 -25.12
CA ARG A 82 19.31 -6.03 -25.62
C ARG A 82 19.59 -7.06 -26.71
N ASP A 83 19.95 -6.55 -27.87
CA ASP A 83 20.38 -7.31 -29.03
C ASP A 83 21.59 -8.18 -28.67
N ARG A 84 21.49 -9.51 -28.76
CA ARG A 84 22.53 -10.44 -28.27
C ARG A 84 23.84 -10.36 -29.06
N ALA A 85 23.80 -9.93 -30.32
CA ALA A 85 24.98 -9.86 -31.17
C ALA A 85 25.71 -8.51 -31.04
N THR A 86 24.99 -7.42 -30.74
CA THR A 86 25.53 -6.05 -30.77
C THR A 86 25.45 -5.31 -29.43
N GLY A 87 24.73 -5.83 -28.43
CA GLY A 87 24.53 -5.22 -27.11
C GLY A 87 23.61 -3.98 -27.12
N TYR A 88 23.14 -3.53 -28.28
CA TYR A 88 22.29 -2.34 -28.42
C TYR A 88 20.86 -2.57 -27.92
N ARG A 89 20.24 -1.47 -27.47
CA ARG A 89 18.85 -1.45 -27.01
C ARG A 89 17.89 -1.54 -28.19
N ARG A 90 16.95 -2.48 -28.11
CA ARG A 90 15.85 -2.71 -29.04
C ARG A 90 14.52 -2.51 -28.32
N TYR A 91 13.69 -1.63 -28.86
CA TYR A 91 12.37 -1.33 -28.32
C TYR A 91 11.34 -2.06 -29.19
N GLY A 92 10.91 -3.24 -28.75
CA GLY A 92 9.85 -4.03 -29.40
C GLY A 92 8.46 -3.37 -29.27
N PRO A 93 7.43 -3.89 -29.97
CA PRO A 93 6.08 -3.30 -30.03
C PRO A 93 5.49 -2.88 -28.69
N ASP A 94 5.51 -3.74 -27.68
CA ASP A 94 5.03 -3.42 -26.33
C ASP A 94 5.79 -2.24 -25.69
N CYS A 95 7.11 -2.24 -25.79
CA CYS A 95 7.94 -1.17 -25.24
C CYS A 95 7.73 0.16 -25.98
N VAL A 96 7.34 0.14 -27.27
CA VAL A 96 6.91 1.33 -28.02
C VAL A 96 5.53 1.80 -27.55
N ARG A 97 4.56 0.89 -27.38
CA ARG A 97 3.23 1.21 -26.82
C ARG A 97 3.36 1.85 -25.44
N ASP A 98 4.17 1.26 -24.56
CA ASP A 98 4.42 1.76 -23.21
C ASP A 98 5.06 3.16 -23.23
N ALA A 99 5.96 3.42 -24.19
CA ALA A 99 6.57 4.74 -24.38
C ALA A 99 5.59 5.80 -24.92
N GLU A 100 4.66 5.41 -25.78
CA GLU A 100 3.56 6.28 -26.25
C GLU A 100 2.61 6.61 -25.09
N ILE A 101 2.20 5.61 -24.31
CA ILE A 101 1.40 5.80 -23.09
C ILE A 101 2.12 6.71 -22.09
N ALA A 102 3.39 6.42 -21.78
CA ALA A 102 4.21 7.21 -20.87
C ALA A 102 4.29 8.69 -21.30
N ARG A 103 4.49 8.95 -22.60
CA ARG A 103 4.51 10.31 -23.17
C ARG A 103 3.21 11.06 -22.90
N GLN A 104 2.06 10.42 -23.08
CA GLN A 104 0.78 11.08 -22.88
C GLN A 104 0.48 11.34 -21.40
N LEU A 105 0.76 10.37 -20.52
CA LEU A 105 0.64 10.56 -19.07
C LEU A 105 1.56 11.67 -18.56
N ARG A 106 2.80 11.74 -19.05
CA ARG A 106 3.75 12.82 -18.75
C ARG A 106 3.27 14.19 -19.26
N ARG A 107 2.54 14.25 -20.38
CA ARG A 107 1.86 15.47 -20.86
C ARG A 107 0.69 15.87 -19.97
N GLY A 108 -0.06 14.90 -19.45
CA GLY A 108 -1.11 15.11 -18.43
C GLY A 108 -0.57 15.38 -17.01
N GLY A 109 0.71 15.74 -16.85
CA GLY A 109 1.31 16.11 -15.57
C GLY A 109 1.69 14.94 -14.64
N CYS A 110 1.45 13.68 -15.02
CA CYS A 110 1.73 12.54 -14.14
C CYS A 110 3.24 12.42 -13.81
N PRO A 111 3.63 12.31 -12.52
CA PRO A 111 5.01 12.05 -12.11
C PRO A 111 5.60 10.76 -12.71
N PRO A 112 6.93 10.64 -12.88
CA PRO A 112 7.55 9.47 -13.52
C PRO A 112 7.31 8.15 -12.77
N ALA A 113 7.37 8.16 -11.43
CA ALA A 113 7.11 6.97 -10.61
C ALA A 113 5.65 6.48 -10.72
N GLN A 114 4.71 7.43 -10.85
CA GLN A 114 3.29 7.17 -11.07
C GLN A 114 3.03 6.57 -12.46
N VAL A 115 3.77 7.00 -13.49
CA VAL A 115 3.74 6.40 -14.82
C VAL A 115 4.31 4.97 -14.82
N ALA A 116 5.42 4.71 -14.11
CA ALA A 116 5.98 3.37 -13.98
C ALA A 116 4.97 2.39 -13.35
N ARG A 117 4.44 2.73 -12.15
CA ARG A 117 3.43 1.92 -11.46
C ARG A 117 2.23 1.54 -12.34
N PHE A 118 1.72 2.48 -13.14
CA PHE A 118 0.60 2.21 -14.04
C PHE A 118 0.98 1.22 -15.16
N LEU A 119 2.15 1.39 -15.79
CA LEU A 119 2.63 0.49 -16.82
C LEU A 119 2.90 -0.91 -16.25
N ASP A 120 3.44 -1.01 -15.04
CA ASP A 120 3.65 -2.30 -14.37
C ASP A 120 2.32 -3.01 -14.14
N SER A 121 1.29 -2.32 -13.60
CA SER A 121 -0.05 -2.90 -13.45
C SER A 121 -0.72 -3.27 -14.78
N LEU A 122 -0.44 -2.57 -15.89
CA LEU A 122 -0.90 -2.98 -17.23
C LEU A 122 -0.21 -4.25 -17.73
N ARG A 123 1.08 -4.45 -17.44
CA ARG A 123 1.83 -5.67 -17.75
C ARG A 123 1.28 -6.85 -16.94
N GLU A 124 1.08 -6.67 -15.64
CA GLU A 124 0.50 -7.68 -14.74
C GLU A 124 -0.91 -8.11 -15.15
N ALA A 125 -1.71 -7.19 -15.69
CA ALA A 125 -3.08 -7.46 -16.15
C ALA A 125 -3.16 -8.21 -17.51
N GLY A 126 -2.03 -8.58 -18.13
CA GLY A 126 -1.99 -9.35 -19.39
C GLY A 126 -2.21 -8.53 -20.67
N GLY A 127 -2.40 -7.22 -20.55
CA GLY A 127 -2.58 -6.29 -21.68
C GLY A 127 -3.93 -6.38 -22.41
N GLY A 128 -4.18 -5.42 -23.28
CA GLY A 128 -5.22 -5.48 -24.34
C GLY A 128 -6.70 -5.31 -23.93
N GLU A 129 -7.11 -5.82 -22.77
CA GLU A 129 -8.49 -5.66 -22.26
C GLU A 129 -8.88 -4.16 -22.21
N PRO A 130 -10.13 -3.78 -22.57
CA PRO A 130 -10.49 -2.38 -22.76
C PRO A 130 -10.12 -1.56 -21.53
N LEU A 131 -9.37 -0.48 -21.74
CA LEU A 131 -8.74 0.29 -20.67
C LEU A 131 -9.72 0.81 -19.60
N ALA A 132 -11.02 0.93 -19.95
CA ALA A 132 -12.10 1.18 -19.00
C ALA A 132 -12.37 0.01 -18.02
N VAL A 133 -12.25 -1.26 -18.45
CA VAL A 133 -12.26 -2.46 -17.58
C VAL A 133 -11.08 -2.42 -16.62
N PHE A 134 -9.88 -2.12 -17.11
CA PHE A 134 -8.69 -1.96 -16.24
C PHE A 134 -8.87 -0.83 -15.21
N LEU A 135 -9.36 0.34 -15.63
CA LEU A 135 -9.63 1.46 -14.71
C LEU A 135 -10.71 1.13 -13.68
N ARG A 136 -11.71 0.33 -14.03
CA ARG A 136 -12.72 -0.20 -13.09
C ARG A 136 -12.10 -1.20 -12.11
N SER A 137 -11.42 -2.24 -12.59
CA SER A 137 -10.82 -3.25 -11.71
C SER A 137 -9.80 -2.64 -10.75
N TRP A 138 -9.08 -1.58 -11.17
CA TRP A 138 -8.23 -0.81 -10.26
C TRP A 138 -9.03 -0.05 -9.18
N GLN A 139 -10.15 0.58 -9.54
CA GLN A 139 -11.06 1.22 -8.58
C GLN A 139 -11.64 0.19 -7.60
N ASP A 140 -11.98 -1.01 -8.07
CA ASP A 140 -12.51 -2.08 -7.24
C ASP A 140 -11.45 -2.59 -6.25
N ARG A 141 -10.20 -2.80 -6.70
CA ARG A 141 -9.04 -3.13 -5.82
C ARG A 141 -8.77 -2.04 -4.79
N LEU A 142 -8.79 -0.76 -5.19
CA LEU A 142 -8.64 0.38 -4.26
C LEU A 142 -9.76 0.42 -3.22
N THR A 143 -10.99 0.09 -3.62
CA THR A 143 -12.16 0.05 -2.74
C THR A 143 -12.08 -1.11 -1.75
N ALA A 144 -11.69 -2.31 -2.21
CA ALA A 144 -11.44 -3.46 -1.35
C ALA A 144 -10.35 -3.17 -0.31
N ARG A 145 -9.16 -2.75 -0.76
CA ARG A 145 -8.03 -2.41 0.12
C ARG A 145 -8.36 -1.31 1.14
N SER A 146 -9.25 -0.39 0.81
CA SER A 146 -9.72 0.63 1.76
C SER A 146 -10.63 0.05 2.84
N ARG A 147 -11.50 -0.91 2.50
CA ARG A 147 -12.29 -1.66 3.49
C ARG A 147 -11.40 -2.52 4.38
N ASP A 148 -10.39 -3.17 3.80
CA ASP A 148 -9.44 -4.00 4.55
C ASP A 148 -8.64 -3.18 5.56
N LEU A 149 -8.17 -1.97 5.19
CA LEU A 149 -7.51 -1.06 6.14
C LEU A 149 -8.46 -0.56 7.24
N LEU A 150 -9.72 -0.22 6.91
CA LEU A 150 -10.70 0.21 7.93
C LEU A 150 -11.01 -0.92 8.92
N ALA A 151 -11.18 -2.15 8.43
CA ALA A 151 -11.36 -3.33 9.28
C ALA A 151 -10.11 -3.60 10.14
N GLY A 152 -8.91 -3.51 9.55
CA GLY A 152 -7.64 -3.64 10.25
C GLY A 152 -7.45 -2.61 11.36
N ALA A 153 -7.76 -1.34 11.08
CA ALA A 153 -7.69 -0.25 12.06
C ALA A 153 -8.69 -0.46 13.21
N SER A 154 -9.92 -0.90 12.92
CA SER A 154 -10.92 -1.22 13.96
C SER A 154 -10.50 -2.42 14.84
N MET A 155 -9.88 -3.44 14.26
CA MET A 155 -9.33 -4.58 15.03
C MET A 155 -8.13 -4.16 15.90
N LEU A 156 -7.26 -3.27 15.39
CA LEU A 156 -6.16 -2.71 16.17
C LEU A 156 -6.66 -1.87 17.34
N ASP A 157 -7.62 -0.98 17.12
CA ASP A 157 -8.24 -0.15 18.16
C ASP A 157 -8.81 -1.01 19.29
N GLY A 158 -9.62 -2.02 18.96
CA GLY A 158 -10.14 -2.97 19.95
C GLY A 158 -9.05 -3.75 20.71
N TYR A 159 -7.94 -4.10 20.04
CA TYR A 159 -6.79 -4.73 20.70
C TYR A 159 -6.06 -3.77 21.66
N LEU A 160 -5.85 -2.52 21.26
CA LEU A 160 -5.24 -1.51 22.10
C LEU A 160 -6.11 -1.23 23.33
N VAL A 161 -7.42 -0.99 23.15
CA VAL A 161 -8.38 -0.81 24.26
C VAL A 161 -8.34 -1.99 25.25
N MET A 162 -8.19 -3.23 24.77
CA MET A 162 -8.04 -4.40 25.62
C MET A 162 -6.72 -4.40 26.42
N LEU A 163 -5.60 -3.96 25.83
CA LEU A 163 -4.33 -3.77 26.55
C LEU A 163 -4.38 -2.61 27.55
N GLU A 164 -5.23 -1.60 27.30
CA GLU A 164 -5.37 -0.44 28.17
C GLU A 164 -6.18 -0.71 29.46
N GLN A 165 -6.83 -1.89 29.58
CA GLN A 165 -7.60 -2.30 30.77
C GLN A 165 -6.92 -3.37 31.65
N PRO A 166 -5.91 -3.01 32.47
CA PRO A 166 -5.36 -3.90 33.49
C PRO A 166 -6.29 -3.96 34.72
N GLY A 167 -7.32 -4.80 34.71
CA GLY A 167 -8.12 -4.98 35.95
C GLY A 167 -9.40 -5.82 35.91
N ALA A 168 -10.02 -6.09 34.76
CA ALA A 168 -11.35 -6.73 34.71
C ALA A 168 -11.38 -8.24 35.06
N ALA A 169 -10.29 -8.80 35.58
CA ALA A 169 -10.13 -10.24 35.81
C ALA A 169 -9.53 -10.58 37.20
N ASN A 170 -10.11 -10.05 38.29
CA ASN A 170 -10.00 -10.74 39.58
C ASN A 170 -11.20 -10.49 40.54
N PRO A 171 -12.30 -11.26 40.43
CA PRO A 171 -13.33 -11.31 41.46
C PRO A 171 -12.98 -12.22 42.66
N ALA A 172 -11.84 -12.94 42.64
CA ALA A 172 -11.50 -13.95 43.64
C ALA A 172 -10.85 -13.39 44.94
N GLY A 173 -10.65 -12.07 45.04
CA GLY A 173 -10.08 -11.43 46.23
C GLY A 173 -11.05 -11.24 47.42
N ALA A 174 -12.37 -11.23 47.18
CA ALA A 174 -13.36 -10.83 48.17
C ALA A 174 -13.79 -11.94 49.16
N ALA A 175 -13.48 -13.21 48.88
CA ALA A 175 -13.95 -14.35 49.67
C ALA A 175 -13.04 -14.74 50.86
N GLY A 176 -11.89 -14.10 51.03
CA GLY A 176 -10.89 -14.48 52.04
C GLY A 176 -11.11 -13.94 53.47
N ALA A 177 -12.07 -13.04 53.68
CA ALA A 177 -12.19 -12.26 54.92
C ALA A 177 -13.14 -12.84 55.99
N ALA A 178 -13.72 -14.03 55.78
CA ALA A 178 -14.92 -14.46 56.50
C ALA A 178 -14.84 -15.84 57.21
N THR A 179 -13.66 -16.32 57.64
CA THR A 179 -13.58 -17.51 58.51
C THR A 179 -12.43 -17.49 59.52
N LYS A 180 -12.61 -16.81 60.67
CA LYS A 180 -11.90 -17.18 61.91
C LYS A 180 -12.60 -16.71 63.19
N GLN A 181 -13.67 -17.40 63.59
CA GLN A 181 -14.33 -17.19 64.89
C GLN A 181 -14.86 -18.51 65.46
N ALA A 182 -14.64 -18.74 66.77
CA ALA A 182 -14.92 -19.95 67.57
C ALA A 182 -14.18 -21.25 67.14
N GLY A 183 -13.65 -22.10 68.04
CA GLY A 183 -13.39 -22.05 69.50
C GLY A 183 -12.05 -22.78 69.80
N ASP A 184 -11.57 -23.00 71.03
CA ASP A 184 -12.30 -23.21 72.29
C ASP A 184 -11.47 -22.80 73.54
N SER A 185 -12.23 -22.49 74.58
CA SER A 185 -12.00 -22.10 75.97
C SER A 185 -10.77 -22.64 76.72
N ARG A 186 -10.14 -21.77 77.52
CA ARG A 186 -10.05 -21.88 78.99
C ARG A 186 -9.62 -20.57 79.67
N ARG A 187 -10.43 -20.13 80.64
CA ARG A 187 -10.26 -19.05 81.65
C ARG A 187 -11.02 -19.56 82.92
N PRO A 188 -10.98 -18.96 84.13
CA PRO A 188 -10.35 -17.70 84.61
C PRO A 188 -9.67 -17.89 86.01
N PRO A 189 -9.75 -16.96 87.00
CA PRO A 189 -9.35 -15.54 87.10
C PRO A 189 -8.11 -15.37 88.06
N LEU A 190 -7.54 -14.22 88.44
CA LEU A 190 -8.05 -12.95 89.00
C LEU A 190 -7.06 -11.76 88.81
N ASP A 191 -7.48 -10.57 89.24
CA ASP A 191 -6.94 -9.24 88.85
C ASP A 191 -5.68 -8.70 89.61
N PRO A 192 -4.98 -7.68 89.03
CA PRO A 192 -4.05 -6.75 89.70
C PRO A 192 -4.82 -5.46 90.15
N PRO A 193 -4.23 -4.26 90.42
CA PRO A 193 -2.85 -3.79 90.70
C PRO A 193 -2.81 -3.23 92.17
N PRO A 194 -2.13 -2.13 92.59
CA PRO A 194 -0.99 -1.30 92.10
C PRO A 194 0.20 -1.30 93.12
N SER A 195 1.25 -0.46 93.06
CA SER A 195 1.66 0.66 92.18
C SER A 195 3.09 0.50 91.69
#